data_AF-G9EME5-F1
#
_entry.id   AF-G9EME5-F1
#
_cell.length_a   1.000
_cell.length_b   1.000
_cell.length_c   1.000
_cell.angle_alpha   90.00
_cell.angle_beta   90.00
_cell.angle_gamma   90.00
#
_symmetry.space_group_name_H-M   'P 1'
#
loop_
_entity.id
_entity.type
_entity.pdbx_description
1 polymer ?
#
loop_
_entity_poly.entity_id
_entity_poly.type
_entity_poly.pdbx_seq_one_letter_code
_entity_poly.pdbx_strand_id
1 'polypeptide(L)' 'MGNYGDYKPLGDGVCELKFDFGSGYRIYFAEEEGGVIVILLCGGDKGSQVQDIKTAKMYWQELLERDHE' A
#
# COMPACT_ATOMS: atom_id res chain seq x y z
N MET A 1 14.29 13.00 0.44
CA MET A 1 14.01 11.82 1.30
C MET A 1 12.72 12.12 2.06
N GLY A 2 11.63 11.42 1.72
CA GLY A 2 10.36 11.56 2.42
C GLY A 2 10.39 10.82 3.76
N ASN A 3 9.71 11.37 4.78
CA ASN A 3 9.45 10.67 6.04
C ASN A 3 8.05 10.06 5.98
N TYR A 4 7.95 8.80 5.57
CA TYR A 4 6.67 8.11 5.43
C TYR A 4 6.06 7.67 6.77
N GLY A 5 6.82 7.74 7.88
CA GLY A 5 6.39 7.21 9.18
C GLY A 5 6.85 5.76 9.39
N ASP A 6 6.16 5.01 10.27
CA ASP A 6 6.44 3.58 10.49
C ASP A 6 5.81 2.72 9.38
N TYR A 7 6.62 2.35 8.39
CA TYR A 7 6.17 1.53 7.27
C TYR A 7 7.02 0.27 7.09
N LYS A 8 6.45 -0.72 6.41
CA LYS A 8 7.07 -2.02 6.11
C LYS A 8 6.92 -2.35 4.62
N PRO A 9 8.01 -2.70 3.91
CA PRO A 9 7.92 -3.30 2.58
C PRO A 9 7.22 -4.67 2.62
N LEU A 10 6.29 -4.91 1.71
CA LEU A 10 5.52 -6.16 1.58
C LEU A 10 5.91 -7.00 0.35
N GLY A 11 6.87 -6.50 -0.44
CA GLY A 11 7.25 -7.07 -1.72
C GLY A 11 6.33 -6.62 -2.87
N ASP A 12 6.72 -6.93 -4.10
CA ASP A 12 5.98 -6.61 -5.32
C ASP A 12 5.73 -5.10 -5.51
N GLY A 13 6.63 -4.25 -5.03
CA GLY A 13 6.51 -2.78 -5.12
C GLY A 13 5.54 -2.15 -4.11
N VAL A 14 4.92 -2.94 -3.22
CA VAL A 14 3.95 -2.45 -2.24
C VAL A 14 4.56 -2.33 -0.83
N CYS A 15 4.19 -1.26 -0.14
CA CYS A 15 4.52 -0.95 1.25
C CYS A 15 3.25 -0.80 2.10
N GLU A 16 3.36 -1.13 3.39
CA GLU A 16 2.33 -0.90 4.40
C GLU A 16 2.78 0.18 5.37
N LEU A 17 1.99 1.21 5.55
CA LEU A 17 2.13 2.22 6.60
C LEU A 17 1.25 1.85 7.80
N LYS A 18 1.82 1.88 9.00
CA LYS A 18 1.16 1.42 10.23
C LYS A 18 0.81 2.59 11.14
N PHE A 19 -0.41 2.58 11.61
CA PHE A 19 -0.90 3.51 12.61
C PHE A 19 -1.39 2.74 13.83
N ASP A 20 -0.71 2.94 14.96
CA ASP A 20 -1.00 2.23 16.22
C ASP A 20 -1.99 2.98 17.11
N PHE A 21 -3.05 3.53 16.50
CA PHE A 21 -4.20 4.10 17.21
C PHE A 21 -5.50 3.40 16.80
N GLY A 22 -6.48 3.37 17.71
CA GLY A 22 -7.76 2.70 17.48
C GLY A 22 -7.60 1.19 17.27
N SER A 23 -8.21 0.66 16.20
CA SER A 23 -8.15 -0.77 15.83
C SER A 23 -6.83 -1.17 15.15
N GLY A 24 -5.90 -0.23 14.98
CA GLY A 24 -4.65 -0.46 14.26
C GLY A 24 -4.84 -0.35 12.75
N TYR A 25 -4.90 0.88 12.25
CA TYR A 25 -5.10 1.14 10.82
C TYR A 25 -3.85 0.83 10.00
N ARG A 26 -4.07 0.35 8.77
CA ARG A 26 -3.02 0.09 7.78
C ARG A 26 -3.37 0.82 6.49
N ILE A 27 -2.39 1.50 5.91
CA ILE A 27 -2.48 2.09 4.58
C ILE A 27 -1.50 1.36 3.68
N TYR A 28 -1.92 0.95 2.49
CA TYR A 28 -1.06 0.31 1.50
C TYR A 28 -0.75 1.29 0.39
N PHE A 29 0.53 1.39 0.04
CA PHE A 29 1.00 2.30 -1.00
C PHE A 29 2.09 1.70 -1.87
N ALA A 30 2.24 2.25 -3.07
CA ALA A 30 3.33 1.98 -3.99
C ALA A 30 3.79 3.31 -4.63
N GLU A 31 5.02 3.34 -5.13
CA GLU A 31 5.62 4.50 -5.77
C GLU A 31 6.03 4.18 -7.21
N GLU A 32 5.57 4.99 -8.15
CA GLU A 32 6.03 5.00 -9.55
C GLU A 32 7.20 5.97 -9.76
N GLU A 33 7.88 5.81 -10.89
CA GLU A 33 8.87 6.77 -11.37
C GLU A 33 8.22 8.17 -11.50
N GLY A 34 8.73 9.14 -10.74
CA GLY A 34 8.17 10.51 -10.69
C GLY A 34 7.46 10.85 -9.37
N GLY A 35 7.33 9.91 -8.44
CA GLY A 35 6.86 10.17 -7.07
C GLY A 35 5.34 10.18 -6.91
N VAL A 36 4.61 9.52 -7.81
CA VAL A 36 3.18 9.25 -7.63
C VAL A 36 3.03 8.21 -6.52
N ILE A 37 2.39 8.61 -5.42
CA ILE A 37 2.03 7.71 -4.32
C ILE A 37 0.61 7.20 -4.56
N VAL A 38 0.48 5.92 -4.89
CA VAL A 38 -0.84 5.28 -5.02
C VAL A 38 -1.31 4.87 -3.63
N ILE A 39 -2.23 5.63 -3.03
CA ILE A 39 -2.87 5.30 -1.74
C ILE A 39 -4.13 4.49 -2.01
N LEU A 40 -4.10 3.19 -1.74
CA LEU A 40 -5.27 2.33 -1.91
C LEU A 40 -6.09 2.35 -0.62
N LEU A 41 -7.22 3.09 -0.64
CA LEU A 41 -8.14 3.29 0.49
C LEU A 41 -8.98 2.04 0.85
N CYS A 42 -8.39 0.86 0.76
CA CYS A 42 -8.90 -0.31 1.46
C CYS A 42 -8.33 -0.26 2.89
N GLY A 43 -8.88 0.65 3.69
CA GLY A 43 -8.55 0.77 5.11
C GLY A 43 -9.17 -0.38 5.88
N GLY A 44 -8.35 -1.36 6.21
CA GLY A 44 -8.69 -2.46 7.09
C GLY A 44 -8.23 -2.25 8.53
N ASP A 45 -8.74 -3.07 9.44
CA ASP A 45 -8.08 -3.28 10.72
C ASP A 45 -7.14 -4.50 10.66
N LYS A 46 -6.49 -4.84 11.77
CA LYS A 46 -5.58 -5.98 11.84
C LYS A 46 -6.21 -7.31 11.36
N GLY A 47 -7.53 -7.47 11.45
CA GLY A 47 -8.26 -8.68 11.06
C GLY A 47 -8.36 -8.89 9.55
N SER A 48 -8.34 -7.82 8.75
CA SER A 48 -8.41 -7.90 7.27
C SER A 48 -7.04 -7.83 6.58
N GLN A 49 -5.95 -7.59 7.34
CA GLN A 49 -4.60 -7.32 6.83
C GLN A 49 -4.16 -8.27 5.70
N VAL A 50 -4.36 -9.59 5.84
CA VAL A 50 -3.94 -10.56 4.81
C VAL A 50 -4.68 -10.35 3.48
N GLN A 51 -5.98 -10.09 3.54
CA GLN A 51 -6.80 -9.84 2.35
C GLN A 51 -6.44 -8.49 1.74
N ASP A 52 -6.22 -7.47 2.56
CA ASP A 52 -5.88 -6.13 2.10
C ASP A 52 -4.52 -6.09 1.39
N ILE A 53 -3.51 -6.81 1.91
CA ILE A 53 -2.20 -6.96 1.25
C ILE A 53 -2.36 -7.59 -0.14
N LYS A 54 -3.16 -8.66 -0.25
CA LYS A 54 -3.39 -9.34 -1.53
C LYS A 54 -4.06 -8.39 -2.53
N THR A 55 -5.09 -7.68 -2.11
CA THR A 55 -5.81 -6.69 -2.93
C THR A 55 -4.87 -5.56 -3.37
N ALA A 56 -4.03 -5.05 -2.46
CA ALA A 56 -3.09 -3.97 -2.76
C ALA A 56 -2.08 -4.36 -3.84
N LYS A 57 -1.52 -5.57 -3.76
CA LYS A 57 -0.61 -6.10 -4.79
C LYS A 57 -1.28 -6.26 -6.14
N MET A 58 -2.53 -6.76 -6.15
CA MET A 58 -3.30 -6.93 -7.37
C MET A 58 -3.55 -5.58 -8.07
N TYR A 59 -4.04 -4.57 -7.34
CA TYR A 59 -4.29 -3.24 -7.90
C TYR A 59 -3.02 -2.56 -8.39
N TRP A 60 -1.91 -2.77 -7.68
CA TRP A 60 -0.64 -2.22 -8.12
C TRP A 60 -0.16 -2.82 -9.45
N GLN A 61 -0.28 -4.13 -9.61
CA GLN A 61 0.05 -4.77 -10.89
C GLN A 61 -0.87 -4.29 -12.03
N GLU A 62 -2.17 -4.13 -11.77
CA GLU A 62 -3.12 -3.60 -12.75
C GLU A 62 -2.76 -2.17 -13.18
N LEU A 63 -2.31 -1.31 -12.26
CA LEU A 63 -1.86 0.04 -12.60
C LEU A 63 -0.60 0.02 -13.48
N LEU A 64 0.40 -0.77 -13.11
CA LEU A 64 1.61 -0.92 -13.91
C LEU A 64 1.29 -1.42 -15.33
N GLU A 65 0.38 -2.38 -15.47
CA GLU A 65 -0.06 -2.87 -16.79
C GLU A 65 -0.70 -1.77 -17.64
N ARG A 66 -1.49 -0.88 -17.03
CA ARG A 66 -2.19 0.22 -17.73
C ARG A 66 -1.25 1.33 -18.18
N ASP A 67 -0.20 1.61 -17.43
CA ASP A 67 0.79 2.64 -17.77
C ASP A 67 1.77 2.20 -18.87
N HIS A 68 1.78 0.91 -19.19
CA HIS A 68 2.56 0.32 -20.29
C HIS A 68 1.81 0.24 -21.64
N GLU A 69 0.55 0.70 -21.72
CA GLU A 69 -0.24 0.86 -22.96
C GLU A 69 -0.12 2.27 -23.56
#